data_AF-A0A6J4RBG8-F1
#
_entry.id   AF-A0A6J4RBG8-F1
#
_cell.length_a   1.000
_cell.length_b   1.000
_cell.length_c   1.000
_cell.angle_alpha   90.00
_cell.angle_beta   90.00
_cell.angle_gamma   90.00
#
_symmetry.space_group_name_H-M   'P 1'
#
loop_
_entity.id
_entity.type
_entity.pdbx_description
1 polymer ?
#
loop_
_entity_poly.entity_id
_entity_poly.type
_entity_poly.pdbx_seq_one_letter_code
_entity_poly.pdbx_strand_id
1 'polypeptide(L)'
;MVPGYIDVAAAGVLAAGLLAEACRSGTGDDLRLETVRGLAEDLGRRLAPPDEAAEGGTPDSPVEAALACADLATLAVCNVPGLPEGVRPLGAAATHLAAGATHALLALQRHEEPQDAHAENIWRDARSAGWKADLAVRQLGEMA
;
A
#
# COMPACT_ATOMS: atom_id res chain seq x y z
N MET A 1 -3.71 18.60 -10.35
CA MET A 1 -2.85 17.83 -9.42
C MET A 1 -2.86 18.54 -8.07
N VAL A 2 -3.23 17.85 -6.98
CA VAL A 2 -3.32 18.45 -5.65
C VAL A 2 -1.91 18.48 -5.01
N PRO A 3 -1.44 19.62 -4.49
CA PRO A 3 -0.17 19.68 -3.76
C PRO A 3 -0.15 18.66 -2.61
N GLY A 4 0.91 17.85 -2.51
CA GLY A 4 1.05 16.80 -1.50
C GLY A 4 0.68 15.38 -1.95
N TYR A 5 -0.03 15.21 -3.07
CA TYR A 5 -0.38 13.88 -3.60
C TYR A 5 0.86 13.02 -3.91
N ILE A 6 1.86 13.61 -4.59
CA ILE A 6 3.09 12.93 -5.00
C ILE A 6 3.90 12.49 -3.77
N ASP A 7 3.99 13.34 -2.74
CA ASP A 7 4.72 13.02 -1.50
C ASP A 7 4.08 11.86 -0.74
N VAL A 8 2.74 11.79 -0.71
CA VAL A 8 2.04 10.70 -0.02
C VAL A 8 2.11 9.40 -0.82
N ALA A 9 2.00 9.43 -2.15
CA ALA A 9 2.18 8.26 -2.99
C ALA A 9 3.62 7.70 -2.89
N ALA A 10 4.62 8.58 -2.76
CA ALA A 10 6.01 8.17 -2.54
C ALA A 10 6.20 7.38 -1.23
N ALA A 11 5.42 7.65 -0.18
CA ALA A 11 5.42 6.84 1.04
C ALA A 11 4.93 5.41 0.77
N GLY A 12 3.93 5.24 -0.11
CA GLY A 12 3.48 3.93 -0.58
C GLY A 12 4.55 3.18 -1.38
N VAL A 13 5.27 3.89 -2.27
CA VAL A 13 6.42 3.33 -3.01
C VAL A 13 7.52 2.87 -2.05
N LEU A 14 7.84 3.67 -1.04
CA LEU A 14 8.82 3.31 -0.02
C LEU A 14 8.39 2.07 0.76
N ALA A 15 7.12 1.99 1.15
CA ALA A 15 6.57 0.81 1.83
C ALA A 15 6.73 -0.46 0.98
N ALA A 16 6.52 -0.36 -0.33
CA ALA A 16 6.68 -1.47 -1.26
C ALA A 16 8.14 -1.93 -1.32
N GLY A 17 9.09 -0.98 -1.38
CA GLY A 17 10.52 -1.26 -1.32
C GLY A 17 10.95 -1.95 -0.04
N LEU A 18 10.43 -1.52 1.12
CA LEU A 18 10.72 -2.15 2.42
C LEU A 18 10.22 -3.60 2.47
N LEU A 19 9.00 -3.86 1.99
CA LEU A 19 8.46 -5.22 1.95
C LEU A 19 9.24 -6.12 0.99
N ALA A 20 9.57 -5.62 -0.21
CA ALA A 20 10.37 -6.36 -1.18
C ALA A 20 11.76 -6.72 -0.63
N GLU A 21 12.40 -5.79 0.11
CA GLU A 21 13.69 -6.03 0.77
C GLU A 21 13.58 -7.07 1.88
N ALA A 22 12.51 -6.99 2.69
CA ALA A 22 12.26 -7.99 3.73
C ALA A 22 12.11 -9.41 3.13
N CYS A 23 11.42 -9.54 2.00
CA CYS A 23 11.27 -10.80 1.29
C CYS A 23 12.58 -11.31 0.66
N ARG A 24 13.45 -10.42 0.15
CA ARG A 24 14.77 -10.79 -0.40
C ARG A 24 15.71 -11.40 0.64
N SER A 25 15.57 -10.98 1.89
CA SER A 25 16.39 -11.47 3.01
C SER A 25 15.99 -12.87 3.50
N GLY A 26 14.93 -13.47 2.94
CA GLY A 26 14.58 -14.87 3.17
C GLY A 26 15.58 -15.84 2.54
N THR A 27 15.69 -17.05 3.07
CA THR A 27 16.48 -18.12 2.46
C THR A 27 15.88 -18.47 1.09
N GLY A 28 16.65 -18.27 0.02
CA GLY A 28 16.20 -18.13 -1.37
C GLY A 28 15.61 -19.35 -2.08
N ASP A 29 14.63 -20.02 -1.48
CA ASP A 29 13.78 -21.05 -2.13
C ASP A 29 12.31 -20.99 -1.65
N ASP A 30 11.92 -19.95 -0.90
CA ASP A 30 10.53 -19.79 -0.46
C ASP A 30 9.69 -19.09 -1.55
N LEU A 31 9.02 -19.89 -2.38
CA LEU A 31 8.10 -19.44 -3.43
C LEU A 31 7.07 -18.42 -2.92
N ARG A 32 6.66 -18.51 -1.65
CA ARG A 32 5.75 -17.52 -1.05
C ARG A 32 6.42 -16.16 -0.96
N LEU A 33 7.66 -16.09 -0.46
CA LEU A 33 8.39 -14.82 -0.34
C LEU A 33 8.70 -14.21 -1.70
N GLU A 34 8.99 -15.03 -2.72
CA GLU A 34 9.14 -14.55 -4.09
C GLU A 34 7.85 -13.95 -4.65
N THR A 35 6.71 -14.61 -4.41
CA THR A 35 5.39 -14.12 -4.82
C THR A 35 5.06 -12.79 -4.13
N VAL A 36 5.29 -12.71 -2.82
CA VAL A 36 5.04 -11.48 -2.04
C VAL A 36 5.94 -10.34 -2.51
N ARG A 37 7.21 -10.63 -2.81
CA ARG A 37 8.14 -9.65 -3.38
C ARG A 37 7.62 -9.10 -4.72
N GLY A 38 7.23 -9.98 -5.64
CA GLY A 38 6.70 -9.58 -6.94
C GLY A 38 5.44 -8.72 -6.81
N LEU A 39 4.51 -9.11 -5.93
CA LEU A 39 3.31 -8.31 -5.67
C LEU A 39 3.62 -6.95 -5.05
N ALA A 40 4.60 -6.87 -4.13
CA ALA A 40 5.05 -5.61 -3.56
C ALA A 40 5.65 -4.69 -4.64
N GLU A 41 6.51 -5.23 -5.51
CA GLU A 41 7.11 -4.50 -6.63
C GLU A 41 6.05 -4.01 -7.63
N ASP A 42 5.04 -4.82 -7.94
CA ASP A 42 3.93 -4.45 -8.81
C ASP A 42 3.09 -3.30 -8.22
N LEU A 43 2.76 -3.37 -6.93
CA LEU A 43 2.07 -2.29 -6.22
C LEU A 43 2.93 -1.02 -6.16
N GLY A 44 4.22 -1.15 -5.91
CA GLY A 44 5.17 -0.04 -5.91
C GLY A 44 5.24 0.66 -7.27
N ARG A 45 5.28 -0.10 -8.38
CA ARG A 45 5.24 0.46 -9.74
C ARG A 45 3.94 1.20 -10.04
N ARG A 46 2.79 0.67 -9.61
CA ARG A 46 1.48 1.33 -9.74
C ARG A 46 1.38 2.64 -8.95
N LEU A 47 2.15 2.79 -7.87
CA LEU A 47 2.17 3.98 -7.02
C LEU A 47 3.23 4.99 -7.44
N ALA A 48 4.23 4.57 -8.22
CA ALA A 48 5.27 5.44 -8.73
C ALA A 48 4.66 6.49 -9.68
N PRO A 49 5.21 7.71 -9.70
CA PRO A 49 4.81 8.69 -10.69
C PRO A 49 5.06 8.14 -12.10
N PRO A 50 4.20 8.46 -13.08
CA PRO A 50 4.42 8.03 -14.45
C PRO A 50 5.75 8.63 -14.92
N ASP A 51 6.67 7.76 -15.33
CA ASP A 51 7.85 8.19 -16.07
C ASP A 51 7.33 8.74 -17.41
N GLU A 52 7.77 9.93 -17.83
CA GLU A 52 7.26 10.60 -19.05
C GLU A 52 7.42 9.75 -20.34
N ALA A 53 8.14 8.63 -20.26
CA ALA A 53 8.42 7.70 -21.36
C ALA A 53 7.81 6.29 -21.22
N ALA A 54 7.08 5.96 -20.14
CA ALA A 54 6.52 4.63 -19.93
C ALA A 54 4.98 4.65 -19.91
N GLU A 55 4.35 4.03 -20.90
CA GLU A 55 2.91 3.74 -20.86
C GLU A 55 2.64 2.73 -19.75
N GLY A 56 2.29 3.23 -18.55
CA GLY A 56 2.17 2.41 -17.36
C GLY A 56 1.75 3.16 -16.09
N GLY A 57 0.61 3.87 -16.17
CA GLY A 57 -0.38 4.12 -15.12
C GLY A 57 0.06 4.61 -13.73
N THR A 58 -0.04 5.92 -13.50
CA THR A 58 -0.40 6.51 -12.20
C THR A 58 -1.74 5.93 -11.73
N PRO A 59 -2.04 5.87 -10.42
CA PRO A 59 -3.43 5.76 -10.00
C PRO A 59 -4.14 7.00 -10.53
N ASP A 60 -5.20 6.80 -11.31
CA ASP A 60 -5.93 7.89 -11.96
C ASP A 60 -6.66 8.76 -10.92
N SER A 61 -6.70 8.31 -9.67
CA SER A 61 -7.27 9.03 -8.54
C SER A 61 -6.55 8.73 -7.20
N PRO A 62 -6.64 9.63 -6.21
CA PRO A 62 -6.16 9.38 -4.85
C PRO A 62 -6.82 8.17 -4.18
N VAL A 63 -8.02 7.77 -4.61
CA VAL A 63 -8.71 6.59 -4.08
C VAL A 63 -8.04 5.30 -4.56
N GLU A 64 -7.64 5.25 -5.83
CA GLU A 64 -6.89 4.10 -6.35
C GLU A 64 -5.51 3.97 -5.70
N ALA A 65 -4.83 5.10 -5.47
CA ALA A 65 -3.58 5.13 -4.74
C ALA A 65 -3.79 4.64 -3.29
N ALA A 66 -4.87 5.08 -2.63
CA ALA A 66 -5.21 4.64 -1.29
C ALA A 66 -5.51 3.13 -1.24
N LEU A 67 -6.23 2.60 -2.23
CA LEU A 67 -6.49 1.16 -2.36
C LEU A 67 -5.19 0.36 -2.51
N ALA A 68 -4.28 0.80 -3.39
CA ALA A 68 -3.00 0.13 -3.59
C ALA A 68 -2.14 0.15 -2.31
N CYS A 69 -2.12 1.28 -1.58
CA CYS A 69 -1.47 1.38 -0.28
C CYS A 69 -2.14 0.46 0.77
N ALA A 70 -3.47 0.37 0.80
CA ALA A 70 -4.19 -0.49 1.74
C ALA A 70 -3.96 -1.99 1.46
N ASP A 71 -3.92 -2.36 0.18
CA ASP A 71 -3.58 -3.72 -0.26
C ASP A 71 -2.13 -4.06 0.10
N LEU A 72 -1.22 -3.10 -0.05
CA LEU A 72 0.17 -3.26 0.37
C LEU A 72 0.32 -3.42 1.90
N ALA A 73 -0.43 -2.65 2.69
CA ALA A 73 -0.44 -2.80 4.15
C ALA A 73 -0.94 -4.19 4.56
N THR A 74 -2.00 -4.66 3.89
CA THR A 74 -2.57 -6.00 4.09
C THR A 74 -1.58 -7.10 3.67
N LEU A 75 -0.92 -6.93 2.53
CA LEU A 75 0.09 -7.86 2.04
C LEU A 75 1.28 -7.94 3.01
N ALA A 76 1.74 -6.79 3.52
CA ALA A 76 2.83 -6.74 4.48
C ALA A 76 2.48 -7.48 5.78
N VAL A 77 1.39 -7.10 6.46
CA VAL A 77 1.02 -7.68 7.76
C VAL A 77 0.78 -9.19 7.68
N CYS A 78 0.11 -9.67 6.64
CA CYS A 78 -0.17 -11.10 6.46
C CYS A 78 1.09 -11.94 6.27
N ASN A 79 2.21 -11.30 5.90
CA ASN A 79 3.48 -11.99 5.65
C ASN A 79 4.54 -11.75 6.73
N VAL A 80 4.35 -10.79 7.66
CA VAL A 80 5.28 -10.56 8.78
C VAL A 80 5.64 -11.84 9.55
N PRO A 81 4.69 -12.72 9.94
CA PRO A 81 5.04 -13.94 10.68
C PRO A 81 5.94 -14.91 9.89
N GLY A 82 5.85 -14.89 8.56
CA GLY A 82 6.65 -15.72 7.66
C GLY A 82 8.03 -15.14 7.34
N LEU A 83 8.31 -13.90 7.75
CA LEU A 83 9.63 -13.29 7.53
C LEU A 83 10.66 -13.81 8.56
N PRO A 84 11.94 -13.89 8.18
CA PRO A 84 13.04 -14.13 9.11
C PRO A 84 13.03 -13.09 10.24
N GLU A 85 13.30 -13.50 11.48
CA GLU A 85 13.18 -12.65 12.67
C GLU A 85 13.93 -11.32 12.54
N GLY A 86 15.13 -11.33 11.95
CA GLY A 86 15.96 -10.13 11.75
C GLY A 86 15.37 -9.09 10.81
N VAL A 87 14.40 -9.46 9.95
CA VAL A 87 13.77 -8.55 8.98
C VAL A 87 12.26 -8.36 9.17
N ARG A 88 11.66 -9.00 10.20
CA ARG A 88 10.28 -8.71 10.62
C ARG A 88 10.03 -7.22 10.88
N PRO A 89 10.96 -6.44 11.45
CA PRO A 89 10.78 -4.99 11.61
C PRO A 89 10.59 -4.23 10.29
N LEU A 90 11.20 -4.70 9.19
CA LEU A 90 11.00 -4.09 7.86
C LEU A 90 9.57 -4.34 7.35
N GLY A 91 9.06 -5.56 7.53
CA GLY A 91 7.66 -5.89 7.22
C GLY A 91 6.67 -5.07 8.07
N ALA A 92 6.94 -4.92 9.36
CA ALA A 92 6.15 -4.07 10.26
C ALA A 92 6.17 -2.59 9.83
N ALA A 93 7.35 -2.07 9.48
CA ALA A 93 7.51 -0.71 8.98
C ALA A 93 6.73 -0.50 7.67
N ALA A 94 6.80 -1.46 6.74
CA ALA A 94 6.04 -1.44 5.49
C ALA A 94 4.52 -1.36 5.75
N THR A 95 4.00 -2.17 6.68
CA THR A 95 2.59 -2.13 7.10
C THR A 95 2.19 -0.74 7.59
N HIS A 96 2.94 -0.16 8.53
CA HIS A 96 2.62 1.15 9.10
C HIS A 96 2.71 2.28 8.07
N LEU A 97 3.76 2.27 7.24
CA LEU A 97 3.92 3.29 6.19
C LEU A 97 2.79 3.22 5.17
N ALA A 98 2.46 2.02 4.69
CA ALA A 98 1.39 1.83 3.71
C ALA A 98 0.01 2.19 4.28
N ALA A 99 -0.26 1.83 5.54
CA ALA A 99 -1.49 2.23 6.23
C ALA A 99 -1.57 3.76 6.44
N GLY A 100 -0.47 4.39 6.84
CA GLY A 100 -0.40 5.85 6.98
C GLY A 100 -0.59 6.58 5.63
N ALA A 101 0.05 6.08 4.57
CA ALA A 101 -0.12 6.61 3.22
C ALA A 101 -1.57 6.49 2.73
N THR A 102 -2.23 5.37 3.04
CA THR A 102 -3.66 5.16 2.75
C THR A 102 -4.49 6.29 3.36
N HIS A 103 -4.37 6.52 4.67
CA HIS A 103 -5.15 7.55 5.36
C HIS A 103 -4.84 8.96 4.87
N ALA A 104 -3.57 9.26 4.60
CA ALA A 104 -3.18 10.55 4.04
C ALA A 104 -3.77 10.78 2.63
N LEU A 105 -3.82 9.75 1.78
CA LEU A 105 -4.47 9.83 0.45
C LEU A 105 -5.98 10.02 0.56
N LEU A 106 -6.63 9.33 1.49
CA LEU A 106 -8.06 9.51 1.76
C LEU A 106 -8.38 10.91 2.29
N ALA A 107 -7.51 11.49 3.12
CA ALA A 107 -7.67 12.85 3.63
C ALA A 107 -7.54 13.94 2.54
N LEU A 108 -6.86 13.63 1.42
CA LEU A 108 -6.81 14.51 0.25
C LEU A 108 -8.09 14.47 -0.60
N GLN A 109 -8.97 13.48 -0.36
CA GLN A 109 -10.24 13.38 -1.07
C GLN A 109 -11.19 14.47 -0.57
N ARG A 110 -11.72 15.28 -1.49
CA ARG A 110 -12.78 16.23 -1.16
C ARG A 110 -14.06 15.46 -0.86
N HIS A 111 -14.64 15.73 0.31
CA HIS A 111 -15.94 15.19 0.70
C HIS A 111 -17.05 15.96 -0.01
N GLU A 112 -17.33 15.59 -1.26
CA GLU A 112 -18.56 15.95 -1.94
C GLU A 112 -19.53 14.76 -1.86
N GLU A 113 -20.82 15.05 -1.67
CA GLU A 113 -21.84 14.00 -1.70
C GLU A 113 -21.81 13.31 -3.07
N PRO A 114 -21.86 11.97 -3.13
CA PRO A 114 -21.85 11.25 -4.39
C PRO A 114 -23.10 11.62 -5.20
N GLN A 115 -22.87 12.13 -6.41
CA GLN A 115 -23.95 12.63 -7.29
C GLN A 115 -24.53 11.52 -8.17
N ASP A 116 -23.82 10.40 -8.31
CA ASP A 116 -24.21 9.25 -9.11
C ASP A 116 -23.68 7.94 -8.51
N ALA A 117 -24.07 6.81 -9.13
CA ALA A 117 -23.67 5.48 -8.68
C ALA A 117 -22.15 5.22 -8.79
N HIS A 118 -21.46 5.89 -9.73
CA HIS A 118 -20.02 5.75 -9.88
C HIS A 118 -19.29 6.43 -8.72
N ALA A 119 -19.69 7.65 -8.37
CA ALA A 119 -19.19 8.38 -7.20
C ALA A 119 -19.47 7.63 -5.89
N GLU A 120 -20.64 6.97 -5.78
CA GLU A 120 -20.96 6.13 -4.62
C GLU A 120 -20.00 4.93 -4.50
N ASN A 121 -19.67 4.28 -5.63
CA ASN A 121 -18.72 3.17 -5.64
C ASN A 121 -17.31 3.64 -5.23
N ILE A 122 -16.84 4.78 -5.74
CA ILE A 122 -15.55 5.38 -5.33
C ILE A 122 -15.54 5.65 -3.81
N TRP A 123 -16.64 6.15 -3.26
CA TRP A 123 -16.77 6.35 -1.81
C TRP A 123 -16.74 5.06 -1.01
N ARG A 124 -17.35 3.98 -1.54
CA ARG A 124 -17.29 2.65 -0.92
C ARG A 124 -15.87 2.11 -0.92
N ASP A 125 -15.15 2.30 -2.01
CA ASP A 125 -13.75 1.88 -2.17
C ASP A 125 -12.82 2.65 -1.24
N ALA A 126 -12.97 3.98 -1.14
CA ALA A 126 -12.25 4.81 -0.19
C ALA A 126 -12.44 4.33 1.26
N ARG A 127 -13.68 4.04 1.65
CA ARG A 127 -14.01 3.52 2.99
C ARG A 127 -13.41 2.13 3.22
N SER A 128 -13.43 1.27 2.20
CA SER A 128 -12.83 -0.06 2.22
C SER A 128 -11.31 0.02 2.40
N ALA A 129 -10.63 0.94 1.70
CA ALA A 129 -9.20 1.19 1.84
C ALA A 129 -8.83 1.59 3.28
N GLY A 130 -9.55 2.56 3.86
CA GLY A 130 -9.32 3.01 5.24
C GLY A 130 -9.50 1.87 6.25
N TRP A 131 -10.59 1.09 6.12
CA TRP A 131 -10.83 -0.06 6.98
C TRP A 131 -9.74 -1.13 6.87
N LYS A 132 -9.25 -1.42 5.65
CA LYS A 132 -8.14 -2.37 5.42
C LYS A 132 -6.86 -1.90 6.09
N ALA A 133 -6.51 -0.63 5.96
CA ALA A 133 -5.33 -0.03 6.61
C ALA A 133 -5.42 -0.15 8.15
N ASP A 134 -6.57 0.18 8.74
CA ASP A 134 -6.79 0.07 10.19
C ASP A 134 -6.76 -1.38 10.67
N LEU A 135 -7.30 -2.31 9.90
CA LEU A 135 -7.21 -3.74 10.22
C LEU A 135 -5.76 -4.22 10.21
N ALA A 136 -4.98 -3.85 9.20
CA ALA A 136 -3.59 -4.28 9.09
C ALA A 136 -2.74 -3.79 10.28
N VAL A 137 -2.90 -2.54 10.71
CA VAL A 137 -2.20 -2.00 11.89
C VAL A 137 -2.61 -2.72 13.18
N ARG A 138 -3.90 -3.01 13.35
CA ARG A 138 -4.38 -3.76 14.53
C ARG A 138 -3.82 -5.18 14.58
N GLN A 139 -3.88 -5.89 13.46
CA GLN A 139 -3.33 -7.24 13.34
C GLN A 139 -1.83 -7.27 13.66
N LEU A 140 -1.08 -6.26 13.20
CA LEU A 140 0.33 -6.16 13.52
C LEU A 140 0.57 -5.95 15.03
N GLY A 141 -0.26 -5.14 15.69
CA GLY A 141 -0.19 -4.93 17.14
C GLY A 141 -0.53 -6.17 17.96
N GLU A 142 -1.34 -7.08 17.43
CA GLU A 142 -1.67 -8.38 18.05
C GLU A 142 -0.54 -9.42 17.90
N MET A 143 0.44 -9.18 17.02
CA MET A 143 1.60 -10.07 16.80
C MET A 143 2.82 -9.70 17.65
N ALA A 144 2.77 -8.55 18.34
CA ALA A 144 3.86 -8.00 19.14
C ALA A 144 3.96 -8.63 20.54
#